data_AF-J9FBX8-F1
#
_entry.id   AF-J9FBX8-F1
#
_cell.length_a   1.000
_cell.length_b   1.000
_cell.length_c   1.000
_cell.angle_alpha   90.00
_cell.angle_beta   90.00
_cell.angle_gamma   90.00
#
_symmetry.space_group_name_H-M   'P 1'
#
loop_
_entity.id
_entity.type
_entity.pdbx_description
1 polymer ?
#
loop_
_entity_poly.entity_id
_entity_poly.type
_entity_poly.pdbx_seq_one_letter_code
_entity_poly.pdbx_strand_id
1 'polypeptide(L)'
;MASDNGFRLGHLRLYKAELLESVDNIEKLQQFRQFFGDPRSFTRLLDLFKNNSNKNVALNYFWHQICFNREAMDRILSVATEENKALLDSIHESISAKSLKYYHKMFYEDAKKMDKIIMTIEPLPLCAGLKDASYGSIKNVVQEMMKNKKYEEAACYLMRNLPKIKSLENESSGWYFDFLNACLIDSANRSIPEFIDPDYKIHLDTYNAQRRILKISQNKSGLQNGLPNTVDELEKSEKLESRTQEHYKKYRMKAFSVPFTVCSLISVLQLFLFGDEKLEHLDDAESIELRPYQQELVEAACRGMNTIICAPTGSGKTVVAAHIILEHFRAMKAADKPSRVAVLVPTIPLVEQQCIMLNRYLRKTFWVDGMSGSEPVDENGRAPNVLASHVTVFTPQIFINLLRSIRRDDRLYFTDFSMFIFDECHHCDGDHPYHGNFY
;
A
#
# COMPACT_ATOMS: atom_id res chain seq x y z
N MET A 1 17.79 4.66 -27.17
CA MET A 1 18.02 3.34 -26.52
C MET A 1 19.50 2.95 -26.42
N ALA A 2 20.37 3.26 -27.38
CA ALA A 2 21.75 2.75 -27.38
C ALA A 2 22.75 3.45 -26.42
N SER A 3 22.45 4.68 -25.96
CA SER A 3 23.36 5.48 -25.13
C SER A 3 23.20 5.27 -23.62
N ASP A 4 22.06 4.72 -23.17
CA ASP A 4 21.76 4.46 -21.75
C ASP A 4 21.68 2.95 -21.51
N ASN A 5 22.78 2.39 -20.99
CA ASN A 5 22.92 0.96 -20.74
C ASN A 5 21.91 0.45 -19.71
N GLY A 6 21.61 1.23 -18.67
CA GLY A 6 20.68 0.84 -17.61
C GLY A 6 19.26 0.72 -18.13
N PHE A 7 18.82 1.73 -18.88
CA PHE A 7 17.52 1.71 -19.56
C PHE A 7 17.40 0.57 -20.57
N ARG A 8 18.42 0.35 -21.42
CA ARG A 8 18.39 -0.73 -22.42
C ARG A 8 18.24 -2.10 -21.77
N LEU A 9 19.05 -2.40 -20.75
CA LEU A 9 18.98 -3.67 -20.03
C LEU A 9 17.62 -3.85 -19.37
N GLY A 10 17.14 -2.85 -18.63
CA GLY A 10 15.83 -2.90 -17.98
C GLY A 10 14.69 -3.10 -18.97
N HIS A 11 14.74 -2.42 -20.11
CA HIS A 11 13.74 -2.56 -21.17
C HIS A 11 13.73 -3.98 -21.76
N LEU A 12 14.90 -4.57 -22.05
CA LEU A 12 15.00 -5.94 -22.54
C LEU A 12 14.50 -6.97 -21.52
N ARG A 13 14.68 -6.70 -20.21
CA ARG A 13 14.16 -7.60 -19.16
C ARG A 13 12.64 -7.68 -19.12
N LEU A 14 11.92 -6.69 -19.66
CA LEU A 14 10.46 -6.80 -19.87
C LEU A 14 10.08 -7.79 -20.98
N TYR A 15 11.05 -8.37 -21.70
CA TYR A 15 10.86 -9.43 -22.70
C TYR A 15 11.43 -10.77 -22.21
N LYS A 16 11.60 -10.94 -20.88
CA LYS A 16 12.17 -12.15 -20.27
C LYS A 16 11.58 -13.44 -20.82
N ALA A 17 10.26 -13.54 -20.91
CA ALA A 17 9.59 -14.77 -21.34
C ALA A 17 9.93 -15.12 -22.79
N GLU A 18 9.84 -14.14 -23.70
CA GLU A 18 10.16 -14.32 -25.12
C GLU A 18 11.63 -14.64 -25.35
N LEU A 19 12.52 -14.00 -24.57
CA LEU A 19 13.96 -14.25 -24.64
C LEU A 19 14.30 -15.65 -24.12
N LEU A 20 13.70 -16.10 -23.02
CA LEU A 20 13.93 -17.44 -22.48
C LEU A 20 13.32 -18.54 -23.35
N GLU A 21 12.19 -18.27 -24.02
CA GLU A 21 11.56 -19.21 -24.95
C GLU A 21 12.48 -19.54 -26.14
N SER A 22 13.27 -18.57 -26.62
CA SER A 22 14.26 -18.84 -27.68
C SER A 22 15.38 -19.80 -27.25
N VAL A 23 15.62 -19.98 -25.96
CA VAL A 23 16.66 -20.88 -25.43
C VAL A 23 16.04 -22.24 -25.14
N ASP A 24 15.63 -22.92 -26.21
CA ASP A 24 14.83 -24.15 -26.14
C ASP A 24 15.66 -25.44 -26.07
N ASN A 25 16.95 -25.38 -26.39
CA ASN A 25 17.87 -26.51 -26.48
C ASN A 25 19.28 -26.24 -25.87
N ILE A 26 20.05 -27.31 -25.68
CA ILE A 26 21.37 -27.26 -25.03
C ILE A 26 22.41 -26.52 -25.89
N GLU A 27 22.34 -26.61 -27.22
CA GLU A 27 23.30 -25.96 -28.12
C GLU A 27 23.22 -24.44 -27.99
N LYS A 28 22.01 -23.89 -27.89
CA LYS A 28 21.79 -22.47 -27.59
C LYS A 28 22.31 -22.09 -26.21
N LEU A 29 22.08 -22.90 -25.17
CA LEU A 29 22.64 -22.65 -23.83
C LEU A 29 24.17 -22.61 -23.84
N GLN A 30 24.83 -23.47 -24.63
CA GLN A 30 26.29 -23.51 -24.73
C GLN A 30 26.90 -22.19 -25.22
N GLN A 31 26.16 -21.40 -26.01
CA GLN A 31 26.61 -20.08 -26.47
C GLN A 31 26.82 -19.09 -25.32
N PHE A 32 26.30 -19.37 -24.12
CA PHE A 32 26.40 -18.50 -22.95
C PHE A 32 27.42 -18.95 -21.91
N ARG A 33 28.14 -20.06 -22.16
CA ARG A 33 29.09 -20.65 -21.20
C ARG A 33 30.11 -19.65 -20.65
N GLN A 34 30.57 -18.73 -21.50
CA GLN A 34 31.57 -17.71 -21.14
C GLN A 34 31.07 -16.69 -20.10
N PHE A 35 29.76 -16.57 -19.90
CA PHE A 35 29.16 -15.63 -18.93
C PHE A 35 29.01 -16.23 -17.53
N PHE A 36 29.38 -17.50 -17.34
CA PHE A 36 29.34 -18.18 -16.04
C PHE A 36 30.72 -18.13 -15.39
N GLY A 37 30.79 -17.57 -14.18
CA GLY A 37 32.06 -17.41 -13.45
C GLY A 37 32.69 -18.72 -12.95
N ASP A 38 31.89 -19.79 -12.77
CA ASP A 38 32.35 -21.12 -12.38
C ASP A 38 31.86 -22.17 -13.40
N PRO A 39 32.76 -22.97 -14.01
CA PRO A 39 32.36 -24.08 -14.88
C PRO A 39 31.35 -25.05 -14.25
N ARG A 40 31.41 -25.26 -12.92
CA ARG A 40 30.48 -26.13 -12.19
C ARG A 40 29.05 -25.59 -12.19
N SER A 41 28.88 -24.26 -12.15
CA SER A 41 27.58 -23.60 -12.24
C SER A 41 26.93 -23.84 -13.59
N PHE A 42 27.71 -23.78 -14.68
CA PHE A 42 27.20 -24.06 -16.02
C PHE A 42 26.85 -25.54 -16.20
N THR A 43 27.67 -26.46 -15.68
CA THR A 43 27.34 -27.90 -15.69
C THR A 43 26.02 -28.17 -14.96
N ARG A 44 25.83 -27.58 -13.78
CA ARG A 44 24.58 -27.70 -13.01
C ARG A 44 23.37 -27.18 -13.79
N LEU A 45 23.51 -26.08 -14.53
CA LEU A 45 22.45 -25.57 -15.40
C LEU A 45 22.07 -26.59 -16.47
N LEU A 46 23.05 -27.19 -17.16
CA LEU A 46 22.80 -28.19 -18.19
C LEU A 46 22.09 -29.43 -17.63
N ASP A 47 22.50 -29.88 -16.44
CA ASP A 47 21.87 -31.03 -15.78
C ASP A 47 20.43 -30.75 -15.38
N LEU A 48 20.13 -29.54 -14.87
CA LEU A 48 18.76 -29.10 -14.61
C LEU A 48 17.93 -29.00 -15.89
N PHE A 49 18.52 -28.49 -16.98
CA PHE A 49 17.82 -28.26 -18.24
C PHE A 49 17.44 -29.56 -18.97
N LYS A 50 18.27 -30.60 -18.86
CA LYS A 50 17.98 -31.95 -19.41
C LYS A 50 16.74 -32.59 -18.78
N ASN A 51 16.44 -32.25 -17.53
CA ASN A 51 15.27 -32.77 -16.84
C ASN A 51 14.05 -31.88 -17.14
N ASN A 52 13.11 -32.38 -17.94
CA ASN A 52 11.91 -31.63 -18.35
C ASN A 52 11.12 -31.05 -17.17
N SER A 53 11.05 -31.76 -16.04
CA SER A 53 10.36 -31.28 -14.82
C SER A 53 11.04 -30.06 -14.18
N ASN A 54 12.31 -29.84 -14.47
CA ASN A 54 13.13 -28.75 -13.93
C ASN A 54 13.44 -27.66 -14.96
N LYS A 55 12.90 -27.72 -16.18
CA LYS A 55 13.25 -26.78 -17.27
C LYS A 55 13.02 -25.31 -16.87
N ASN A 56 11.91 -25.01 -16.19
CA ASN A 56 11.63 -23.65 -15.69
C ASN A 56 12.61 -23.19 -14.61
N VAL A 57 13.05 -24.11 -13.74
CA VAL A 57 14.06 -23.83 -12.72
C VAL A 57 15.41 -23.55 -13.37
N ALA A 58 15.77 -24.34 -14.40
CA ALA A 58 16.98 -24.15 -15.18
C ALA A 58 16.98 -22.80 -15.91
N LEU A 59 15.89 -22.45 -16.59
CA LEU A 59 15.75 -21.17 -17.31
C LEU A 59 15.78 -19.97 -16.35
N ASN A 60 15.14 -20.07 -15.19
CA ASN A 60 15.26 -19.03 -14.16
C ASN A 60 16.69 -18.92 -13.64
N TYR A 61 17.38 -20.02 -13.35
CA TYR A 61 18.78 -19.99 -12.93
C TYR A 61 19.68 -19.35 -13.99
N PHE A 62 19.49 -19.72 -15.26
CA PHE A 62 20.16 -19.12 -16.41
C PHE A 62 19.92 -17.61 -16.47
N TRP A 63 18.66 -17.17 -16.39
CA TRP A 63 18.29 -15.75 -16.42
C TRP A 63 19.05 -14.93 -15.36
N HIS A 64 19.10 -15.40 -14.12
CA HIS A 64 19.78 -14.70 -13.02
C HIS A 64 21.29 -14.50 -13.27
N GLN A 65 21.92 -15.35 -14.09
CA GLN A 65 23.34 -15.23 -14.42
C GLN A 65 23.59 -14.20 -15.53
N ILE A 66 22.65 -14.02 -16.45
CA ILE A 66 22.87 -13.21 -17.66
C ILE A 66 22.19 -11.83 -17.62
N CYS A 67 21.11 -11.65 -16.85
CA CYS A 67 20.19 -10.51 -16.99
C CYS A 67 20.78 -9.13 -16.64
N PHE A 68 21.97 -9.11 -16.01
CA PHE A 68 22.73 -7.89 -15.70
C PHE A 68 23.97 -7.71 -16.59
N ASN A 69 24.30 -8.69 -17.44
CA ASN A 69 25.44 -8.63 -18.34
C ASN A 69 24.99 -8.18 -19.74
N ARG A 70 25.52 -7.05 -20.21
CA ARG A 70 25.16 -6.46 -21.51
C ARG A 70 25.43 -7.40 -22.69
N GLU A 71 26.62 -7.98 -22.75
CA GLU A 71 27.01 -8.86 -23.86
C GLU A 71 26.16 -10.13 -23.88
N ALA A 72 25.83 -10.66 -22.69
CA ALA A 72 24.94 -11.81 -22.59
C ALA A 72 23.50 -11.47 -23.02
N MET A 73 23.00 -10.29 -22.64
CA MET A 73 21.67 -9.82 -23.06
C MET A 73 21.59 -9.48 -24.56
N ASP A 74 22.65 -8.91 -25.14
CA ASP A 74 22.73 -8.69 -26.58
C ASP A 74 22.81 -10.04 -27.34
N ARG A 75 23.49 -11.05 -26.77
CA ARG A 75 23.55 -12.40 -27.34
C ARG A 75 22.20 -13.11 -27.31
N ILE A 76 21.48 -13.12 -26.19
CA ILE A 76 20.14 -13.75 -26.13
C ILE A 76 19.14 -13.04 -27.04
N LEU A 77 19.26 -11.71 -27.18
CA LEU A 77 18.48 -10.98 -28.17
C LEU A 77 18.79 -11.47 -29.59
N SER A 78 20.07 -11.63 -29.96
CA SER A 78 20.46 -12.16 -31.28
C SER A 78 19.81 -13.53 -31.52
N VAL A 79 19.96 -14.47 -30.57
CA VAL A 79 19.37 -15.81 -30.64
C VAL A 79 17.85 -15.74 -30.82
N ALA A 80 17.16 -14.91 -30.03
CA ALA A 80 15.70 -14.77 -30.13
C ALA A 80 15.24 -14.18 -31.46
N THR A 81 16.00 -13.26 -32.02
CA THR A 81 15.62 -12.54 -33.27
C THR A 81 15.95 -13.33 -34.54
N GLU A 82 16.85 -14.31 -34.48
CA GLU A 82 17.06 -15.28 -35.55
C GLU A 82 15.79 -16.11 -35.79
N GLU A 83 15.06 -16.45 -34.72
CA GLU A 83 13.86 -17.28 -34.78
C GLU A 83 12.57 -16.47 -34.92
N ASN A 84 12.51 -15.30 -34.27
CA ASN A 84 11.34 -14.45 -34.26
C ASN A 84 11.70 -13.01 -34.63
N LYS A 85 11.71 -12.71 -35.93
CA LYS A 85 12.00 -11.37 -36.44
C LYS A 85 11.02 -10.31 -35.92
N ALA A 86 9.76 -10.67 -35.67
CA ALA A 86 8.74 -9.75 -35.15
C ALA A 86 9.04 -9.31 -33.70
N LEU A 87 9.80 -10.10 -32.93
CA LEU A 87 10.24 -9.71 -31.59
C LEU A 87 11.16 -8.49 -31.65
N LEU A 88 12.05 -8.43 -32.64
CA LEU A 88 12.95 -7.30 -32.84
C LEU A 88 12.17 -6.01 -33.11
N ASP A 89 11.15 -6.10 -33.98
CA ASP A 89 10.27 -4.98 -34.30
C ASP A 89 9.49 -4.49 -33.06
N SER A 90 9.01 -5.41 -32.22
CA SER A 90 8.30 -5.09 -30.98
C SER A 90 9.19 -4.40 -29.93
N ILE A 91 10.45 -4.84 -29.80
CA ILE A 91 11.45 -4.26 -28.89
C ILE A 91 11.88 -2.86 -29.36
N HIS A 92 11.98 -2.66 -30.66
CA HIS A 92 12.38 -1.38 -31.25
C HIS A 92 11.21 -0.49 -31.66
N GLU A 93 9.98 -0.89 -31.35
CA GLU A 93 8.79 -0.12 -31.64
C GLU A 93 8.91 1.31 -31.08
N SER A 94 8.61 2.29 -31.92
CA SER A 94 8.87 3.69 -31.60
C SER A 94 7.95 4.18 -30.48
N ILE A 95 8.54 4.55 -29.34
CA ILE A 95 7.89 5.30 -28.28
C ILE A 95 8.05 6.79 -28.58
N SER A 96 6.97 7.57 -28.47
CA SER A 96 7.04 9.03 -28.71
C SER A 96 8.03 9.70 -27.77
N ALA A 97 8.75 10.75 -28.20
CA ALA A 97 9.80 11.39 -27.39
C ALA A 97 9.31 11.85 -26.01
N LYS A 98 8.07 12.34 -25.92
CA LYS A 98 7.43 12.77 -24.66
C LYS A 98 7.09 11.57 -23.76
N SER A 99 6.58 10.48 -24.33
CA SER A 99 6.33 9.22 -23.59
C SER A 99 7.63 8.61 -23.09
N LEU A 100 8.67 8.64 -23.93
CA LEU A 100 9.98 8.09 -23.64
C LEU A 100 10.62 8.76 -22.42
N LYS A 101 10.42 10.07 -22.22
CA LYS A 101 10.88 10.79 -21.01
C LYS A 101 10.33 10.16 -19.72
N TYR A 102 9.03 9.86 -19.66
CA TYR A 102 8.41 9.25 -18.49
C TYR A 102 8.72 7.76 -18.38
N TYR A 103 8.87 7.08 -19.50
CA TYR A 103 9.28 5.68 -19.50
C TYR A 103 10.71 5.52 -18.96
N HIS A 104 11.63 6.43 -19.29
CA HIS A 104 12.97 6.47 -18.68
C HIS A 104 12.94 6.66 -17.15
N LYS A 105 11.96 7.40 -16.60
CA LYS A 105 11.83 7.55 -15.13
C LYS A 105 11.66 6.20 -14.41
N MET A 106 11.05 5.20 -15.05
CA MET A 106 10.87 3.85 -14.49
C MET A 106 12.21 3.12 -14.25
N PHE A 107 13.30 3.61 -14.83
CA PHE A 107 14.64 3.01 -14.76
C PHE A 107 15.70 3.94 -14.14
N TYR A 108 15.33 5.18 -13.80
CA TYR A 108 16.26 6.21 -13.32
C TYR A 108 16.77 5.90 -11.90
N GLU A 109 18.06 6.17 -11.65
CA GLU A 109 18.84 5.94 -10.39
C GLU A 109 18.98 4.49 -9.89
N ASP A 110 18.00 3.62 -10.16
CA ASP A 110 18.04 2.20 -9.82
C ASP A 110 17.66 1.36 -11.04
N ALA A 111 18.66 0.74 -11.65
CA ALA A 111 18.47 -0.10 -12.83
C ALA A 111 17.61 -1.34 -12.56
N LYS A 112 17.35 -1.72 -11.29
CA LYS A 112 16.48 -2.84 -10.88
C LYS A 112 15.09 -2.39 -10.44
N LYS A 113 14.81 -1.08 -10.47
CA LYS A 113 13.51 -0.52 -10.06
C LYS A 113 12.35 -1.15 -10.81
N MET A 114 12.48 -1.32 -12.12
CA MET A 114 11.46 -1.99 -12.92
C MET A 114 11.25 -3.45 -12.51
N ASP A 115 12.30 -4.19 -12.14
CA ASP A 115 12.17 -5.58 -11.67
C ASP A 115 11.34 -5.63 -10.38
N LYS A 116 11.56 -4.68 -9.45
CA LYS A 116 10.74 -4.55 -8.23
C LYS A 116 9.28 -4.23 -8.55
N ILE A 117 9.02 -3.35 -9.52
CA ILE A 117 7.67 -3.01 -9.96
C ILE A 117 6.98 -4.26 -10.53
N ILE A 118 7.65 -5.00 -11.41
CA ILE A 118 7.12 -6.23 -12.02
C ILE A 118 6.79 -7.30 -10.96
N MET A 119 7.59 -7.40 -9.90
CA MET A 119 7.32 -8.33 -8.79
C MET A 119 6.18 -7.90 -7.87
N THR A 120 5.81 -6.62 -7.87
CA THR A 120 4.83 -6.05 -6.92
C THR A 120 3.49 -5.74 -7.58
N ILE A 121 3.49 -5.46 -8.88
CA ILE A 121 2.31 -5.00 -9.61
C ILE A 121 1.24 -6.09 -9.68
N GLU A 122 0.01 -5.71 -9.36
CA GLU A 122 -1.19 -6.52 -9.58
C GLU A 122 -1.88 -6.03 -10.86
N PRO A 123 -1.77 -6.76 -12.00
CA PRO A 123 -2.17 -6.23 -13.30
C PRO A 123 -3.69 -6.04 -13.45
N LEU A 124 -4.51 -6.88 -12.81
CA LEU A 124 -5.97 -6.83 -12.95
C LEU A 124 -6.58 -5.58 -12.30
N PRO A 125 -6.30 -5.26 -11.01
CA PRO A 125 -6.76 -4.01 -10.41
C PRO A 125 -6.27 -2.77 -11.17
N LEU A 126 -5.02 -2.80 -11.66
CA LEU A 126 -4.47 -1.69 -12.42
C LEU A 126 -5.20 -1.50 -13.77
N CYS A 127 -5.45 -2.60 -14.50
CA CYS A 127 -6.26 -2.58 -15.71
C CYS A 127 -7.69 -2.05 -15.45
N ALA A 128 -8.30 -2.35 -14.31
CA ALA A 128 -9.60 -1.78 -13.93
C ALA A 128 -9.53 -0.25 -13.76
N GLY A 129 -8.41 0.27 -13.25
CA GLY A 129 -8.17 1.70 -13.06
C GLY A 129 -7.90 2.51 -14.33
N LEU A 130 -7.44 1.87 -15.41
CA LEU A 130 -7.14 2.53 -16.70
C LEU A 130 -8.41 2.81 -17.51
N LYS A 131 -9.09 3.94 -17.28
CA LYS A 131 -10.45 4.16 -17.80
C LYS A 131 -10.58 4.44 -19.30
N ASP A 132 -9.51 4.87 -19.97
CA ASP A 132 -9.57 5.22 -21.40
C ASP A 132 -9.76 3.99 -22.31
N ALA A 133 -10.55 4.14 -23.38
CA ALA A 133 -10.84 3.06 -24.32
C ALA A 133 -9.59 2.59 -25.08
N SER A 134 -8.58 3.46 -25.24
CA SER A 134 -7.31 3.13 -25.89
C SER A 134 -6.53 2.00 -25.21
N TYR A 135 -6.76 1.75 -23.92
CA TYR A 135 -6.14 0.63 -23.19
C TYR A 135 -6.80 -0.73 -23.45
N GLY A 136 -7.93 -0.77 -24.18
CA GLY A 136 -8.73 -1.99 -24.35
C GLY A 136 -7.95 -3.19 -24.88
N SER A 137 -7.08 -2.99 -25.87
CA SER A 137 -6.23 -4.04 -26.44
C SER A 137 -5.27 -4.62 -25.39
N ILE A 138 -4.60 -3.77 -24.62
CA ILE A 138 -3.68 -4.17 -23.55
C ILE A 138 -4.43 -4.96 -22.48
N LYS A 139 -5.59 -4.44 -22.03
CA LYS A 139 -6.40 -5.07 -20.98
C LYS A 139 -6.82 -6.50 -21.36
N ASN A 140 -7.25 -6.71 -22.60
CA ASN A 140 -7.68 -8.02 -23.08
C ASN A 140 -6.53 -9.04 -23.04
N VAL A 141 -5.33 -8.64 -23.48
CA VAL A 141 -4.14 -9.52 -23.45
C VAL A 141 -3.73 -9.82 -22.02
N VAL A 142 -3.71 -8.81 -21.14
CA VAL A 142 -3.38 -9.00 -19.71
C VAL A 142 -4.38 -9.94 -19.05
N GLN A 143 -5.68 -9.75 -19.26
CA GLN A 143 -6.71 -10.63 -18.71
C GLN A 143 -6.55 -12.08 -19.17
N GLU A 144 -6.21 -12.30 -20.43
CA GLU A 144 -5.98 -13.64 -20.98
C GLU A 144 -4.72 -14.29 -20.39
N MET A 145 -3.62 -13.54 -20.25
CA MET A 145 -2.41 -14.03 -19.58
C MET A 145 -2.69 -14.40 -18.12
N MET A 146 -3.47 -13.59 -17.40
CA MET A 146 -3.84 -13.86 -16.01
C MET A 146 -4.69 -15.13 -15.86
N LYS A 147 -5.65 -15.37 -16.76
CA LYS A 147 -6.43 -16.63 -16.80
C LYS A 147 -5.55 -17.87 -16.98
N ASN A 148 -4.51 -17.74 -17.81
CA ASN A 148 -3.53 -18.78 -18.07
C ASN A 148 -2.41 -18.85 -17.00
N LYS A 149 -2.55 -18.13 -15.88
CA LYS A 149 -1.58 -18.08 -14.76
C LYS A 149 -0.19 -17.56 -15.15
N LYS A 150 -0.12 -16.75 -16.20
CA LYS A 150 1.11 -16.12 -16.71
C LYS A 150 1.32 -14.73 -16.06
N TYR A 151 1.46 -14.71 -14.75
CA TYR A 151 1.45 -13.48 -13.95
C TYR A 151 2.62 -12.52 -14.28
N GLU A 152 3.85 -13.03 -14.30
CA GLU A 152 5.04 -12.24 -14.62
C GLU A 152 5.00 -11.73 -16.08
N GLU A 153 4.54 -12.57 -17.01
CA GLU A 153 4.35 -12.17 -18.42
C GLU A 153 3.32 -11.05 -18.55
N ALA A 154 2.22 -11.13 -17.80
CA ALA A 154 1.18 -10.10 -17.78
C ALA A 154 1.70 -8.76 -17.27
N ALA A 155 2.47 -8.77 -16.18
CA ALA A 155 3.12 -7.58 -15.62
C ALA A 155 4.11 -6.96 -16.62
N CYS A 156 4.99 -7.78 -17.19
CA CYS A 156 5.96 -7.36 -18.19
C CYS A 156 5.28 -6.77 -19.43
N TYR A 157 4.24 -7.45 -19.93
CA TYR A 157 3.46 -7.01 -21.09
C TYR A 157 2.76 -5.67 -20.80
N LEU A 158 2.14 -5.51 -19.64
CA LEU A 158 1.49 -4.26 -19.25
C LEU A 158 2.51 -3.11 -19.24
N MET A 159 3.60 -3.26 -18.50
CA MET A 159 4.57 -2.17 -18.29
C MET A 159 5.31 -1.74 -19.55
N ARG A 160 5.56 -2.65 -20.50
CA ARG A 160 6.22 -2.30 -21.78
C ARG A 160 5.26 -1.72 -22.83
N ASN A 161 3.95 -1.94 -22.71
CA ASN A 161 2.96 -1.47 -23.69
C ASN A 161 2.25 -0.18 -23.29
N LEU A 162 2.16 0.15 -22.00
CA LEU A 162 1.60 1.44 -21.55
C LEU A 162 2.22 2.66 -22.24
N PRO A 163 3.56 2.77 -22.41
CA PRO A 163 4.17 3.92 -23.07
C PRO A 163 3.86 4.04 -24.57
N LYS A 164 3.35 2.98 -25.18
CA LYS A 164 3.04 2.90 -26.62
C LYS A 164 1.63 3.41 -26.92
N ILE A 165 0.79 3.60 -25.91
CA ILE A 165 -0.57 4.09 -26.08
C ILE A 165 -0.57 5.52 -26.64
N LYS A 166 -1.28 5.70 -27.75
CA LYS A 166 -1.54 6.99 -28.37
C LYS A 166 -2.94 7.43 -27.94
N SER A 167 -3.04 8.34 -26.97
CA SER A 167 -4.32 8.94 -26.60
C SER A 167 -4.86 9.79 -27.75
N LEU A 168 -6.18 9.83 -27.93
CA LEU A 168 -6.88 10.66 -28.94
C LEU A 168 -6.60 12.17 -28.81
N GLU A 169 -6.18 12.65 -27.63
CA GLU A 169 -6.03 14.08 -27.30
C GLU A 169 -4.62 14.67 -27.52
N ASN A 170 -3.73 14.05 -28.30
CA ASN A 170 -2.36 14.54 -28.57
C ASN A 170 -1.44 14.71 -27.35
N GLU A 171 -1.86 14.32 -26.14
CA GLU A 171 -1.02 14.33 -24.94
C GLU A 171 -0.23 13.04 -24.79
N SER A 172 0.87 12.95 -25.54
CA SER A 172 1.87 11.87 -25.56
C SER A 172 2.52 11.46 -24.22
N SER A 173 2.06 11.97 -23.06
CA SER A 173 2.48 11.54 -21.72
C SER A 173 1.30 11.15 -20.80
N GLY A 174 0.07 11.14 -21.30
CA GLY A 174 -1.12 10.84 -20.49
C GLY A 174 -1.10 9.45 -19.85
N TRP A 175 -0.50 8.46 -20.53
CA TRP A 175 -0.39 7.10 -20.01
C TRP A 175 0.29 7.01 -18.65
N TYR A 176 1.30 7.85 -18.42
CA TYR A 176 2.09 7.82 -17.19
C TYR A 176 1.19 8.24 -16.02
N PHE A 177 0.45 9.32 -16.18
CA PHE A 177 -0.45 9.82 -15.14
C PHE A 177 -1.72 8.98 -15.01
N ASP A 178 -2.22 8.39 -16.10
CA ASP A 178 -3.30 7.42 -16.04
C ASP A 178 -2.86 6.15 -15.27
N PHE A 179 -1.62 5.69 -15.49
CA PHE A 179 -1.00 4.61 -14.72
C PHE A 179 -0.87 4.97 -13.25
N LEU A 180 -0.32 6.15 -12.91
CA LEU A 180 -0.22 6.61 -11.52
C LEU A 180 -1.60 6.68 -10.85
N ASN A 181 -2.60 7.27 -11.51
CA ASN A 181 -3.97 7.31 -11.01
C ASN A 181 -4.54 5.89 -10.83
N ALA A 182 -4.28 4.96 -11.76
CA ALA A 182 -4.74 3.58 -11.67
C ALA A 182 -4.11 2.84 -10.48
N CYS A 183 -2.83 3.06 -10.21
CA CYS A 183 -2.15 2.52 -9.03
C CYS A 183 -2.78 2.99 -7.71
N LEU A 184 -3.34 4.21 -7.66
CA LEU A 184 -3.94 4.75 -6.44
C LEU A 184 -5.36 4.23 -6.15
N ILE A 185 -6.01 3.57 -7.11
CA ILE A 185 -7.38 3.05 -6.95
C ILE A 185 -7.39 1.81 -6.06
N ASP A 186 -6.39 0.94 -6.19
CA ASP A 186 -6.33 -0.34 -5.48
C ASP A 186 -5.15 -0.39 -4.51
N SER A 187 -5.36 -0.95 -3.32
CA SER A 187 -4.34 -1.02 -2.28
C SER A 187 -3.09 -1.81 -2.67
N ALA A 188 -3.20 -2.81 -3.55
CA ALA A 188 -2.08 -3.65 -3.97
C ALA A 188 -1.06 -2.90 -4.82
N ASN A 189 -1.48 -1.85 -5.53
CA ASN A 189 -0.61 -1.07 -6.41
C ASN A 189 -0.23 0.30 -5.82
N ARG A 190 -0.77 0.68 -4.65
CA ARG A 190 -0.73 2.08 -4.15
C ARG A 190 0.67 2.58 -3.76
N SER A 191 1.62 1.70 -3.50
CA SER A 191 3.03 2.04 -3.21
C SER A 191 3.89 2.22 -4.47
N ILE A 192 3.46 1.69 -5.62
CA ILE A 192 4.22 1.72 -6.88
C ILE A 192 4.59 3.15 -7.32
N PRO A 193 3.69 4.15 -7.26
CA PRO A 193 4.01 5.54 -7.57
C PRO A 193 5.20 6.11 -6.77
N GLU A 194 5.27 5.80 -5.47
CA GLU A 194 6.31 6.30 -4.56
C GLU A 194 7.70 5.73 -4.91
N PHE A 195 7.76 4.50 -5.41
CA PHE A 195 9.01 3.90 -5.90
C PHE A 195 9.50 4.51 -7.22
N ILE A 196 8.58 5.03 -8.04
CA ILE A 196 8.88 5.55 -9.39
C ILE A 196 9.32 7.01 -9.33
N ASP A 197 8.58 7.83 -8.61
CA ASP A 197 8.78 9.27 -8.53
C ASP A 197 8.37 9.73 -7.11
N PRO A 198 9.33 10.07 -6.22
CA PRO A 198 9.03 10.52 -4.86
C PRO A 198 8.09 11.74 -4.83
N ASP A 199 8.17 12.58 -5.86
CA ASP A 199 7.37 13.80 -6.02
C ASP A 199 6.14 13.57 -6.92
N TYR A 200 5.76 12.32 -7.19
CA TYR A 200 4.68 12.00 -8.13
C TYR A 200 3.37 12.71 -7.79
N LYS A 201 3.09 12.98 -6.51
CA LYS A 201 1.87 13.67 -6.04
C LYS A 201 1.77 15.08 -6.64
N ILE A 202 2.86 15.84 -6.60
CA ILE A 202 2.93 17.20 -7.16
C ILE A 202 2.73 17.16 -8.68
N HIS A 203 3.44 16.24 -9.35
CA HIS A 203 3.33 16.06 -10.80
C HIS A 203 1.92 15.62 -11.22
N LEU A 204 1.31 14.71 -10.47
CA LEU A 204 -0.02 14.17 -10.73
C LEU A 204 -1.13 15.20 -10.48
N ASP A 205 -1.02 15.99 -9.40
CA ASP A 205 -1.97 17.05 -9.10
C ASP A 205 -1.93 18.16 -10.16
N THR A 206 -0.73 18.55 -10.60
CA THR A 206 -0.54 19.50 -11.69
C THR A 206 -1.20 19.01 -12.98
N TYR A 207 -0.96 17.75 -13.36
CA TYR A 207 -1.58 17.14 -14.54
C TYR A 207 -3.11 17.05 -14.42
N ASN A 208 -3.62 16.62 -13.27
CA ASN A 208 -5.05 16.52 -13.02
C ASN A 208 -5.74 17.90 -13.06
N ALA A 209 -5.09 18.95 -12.54
CA ALA A 209 -5.58 20.33 -12.63
C ALA A 209 -5.64 20.82 -14.08
N GLN A 210 -4.59 20.57 -14.88
CA GLN A 210 -4.57 20.90 -16.31
C GLN A 210 -5.69 20.17 -17.07
N ARG A 211 -5.91 18.88 -16.79
CA ARG A 211 -6.97 18.09 -17.43
C ARG A 211 -8.38 18.58 -17.05
N ARG A 212 -8.58 19.06 -15.82
CA ARG A 212 -9.85 19.70 -15.40
C ARG A 212 -10.10 20.99 -16.16
N ILE A 213 -9.08 21.82 -16.33
CA ILE A 213 -9.17 23.08 -17.11
C ILE A 213 -9.48 22.78 -18.58
N LEU A 214 -8.81 21.79 -19.18
CA LEU A 214 -9.06 21.36 -20.55
C LEU A 214 -10.49 20.87 -20.76
N LYS A 215 -11.01 20.02 -19.86
CA LYS A 215 -12.41 19.56 -19.89
C LYS A 215 -13.41 20.70 -19.72
N ILE A 216 -13.12 21.68 -18.86
CA ILE A 216 -13.96 22.87 -18.69
C ILE A 216 -13.93 23.74 -19.96
N SER A 217 -12.77 23.86 -20.63
CA SER A 217 -12.64 24.63 -21.87
C SER A 217 -13.36 23.96 -23.06
N GLN A 218 -13.33 22.63 -23.15
CA GLN A 218 -14.08 21.85 -24.15
C GLN A 218 -15.58 21.87 -23.87
N ASN A 219 -16.00 21.90 -22.60
CA ASN A 219 -17.41 22.02 -22.23
C ASN A 219 -17.95 23.45 -22.44
N LYS A 220 -17.10 24.49 -22.43
CA LYS A 220 -17.50 25.88 -22.69
C LYS A 220 -17.86 26.19 -24.16
N SER A 221 -17.60 25.29 -25.12
CA SER A 221 -18.14 25.40 -26.48
C SER A 221 -19.59 24.90 -26.62
N GLY A 222 -20.23 24.47 -25.53
CA GLY A 222 -21.63 24.08 -25.49
C GLY A 222 -22.37 24.67 -24.27
N LEU A 223 -23.19 25.68 -24.53
CA LEU A 223 -24.19 26.32 -23.66
C LEU A 223 -23.72 27.24 -22.50
N GLN A 224 -24.24 28.47 -22.57
CA GLN A 224 -24.38 29.46 -21.50
C GLN A 224 -25.39 28.97 -20.44
N ASN A 225 -25.05 29.08 -19.15
CA ASN A 225 -25.80 29.80 -18.11
C ASN A 225 -25.37 29.38 -16.70
N GLY A 226 -25.21 30.38 -15.82
CA GLY A 226 -25.16 30.22 -14.37
C GLY A 226 -23.76 30.21 -13.76
N LEU A 227 -23.21 31.40 -13.52
CA LEU A 227 -22.12 31.59 -12.56
C LEU A 227 -22.66 31.38 -11.13
N PRO A 228 -21.87 30.77 -10.23
CA PRO A 228 -21.75 31.29 -8.88
C PRO A 228 -20.43 32.05 -8.75
N ASN A 229 -20.53 33.35 -8.49
CA ASN A 229 -19.48 34.13 -7.87
C ASN A 229 -19.29 33.61 -6.44
N THR A 230 -18.10 33.14 -6.11
CA THR A 230 -17.20 33.77 -5.13
C THR A 230 -15.99 32.86 -4.92
N VAL A 231 -14.85 33.37 -5.36
CA VAL A 231 -13.53 32.96 -4.92
C VAL A 231 -13.40 33.51 -3.49
N ASP A 232 -13.71 32.72 -2.47
CA ASP A 232 -13.35 33.02 -1.06
C ASP A 232 -13.67 31.88 -0.08
N GLU A 233 -13.29 30.63 -0.40
CA GLU A 233 -13.48 29.54 0.58
C GLU A 233 -12.45 28.39 0.55
N LEU A 234 -11.19 28.66 0.19
CA LEU A 234 -10.12 27.65 0.32
C LEU A 234 -8.83 28.12 1.02
N GLU A 235 -8.85 29.30 1.64
CA GLU A 235 -7.86 29.68 2.65
C GLU A 235 -8.58 30.18 3.91
N LYS A 236 -9.22 29.25 4.64
CA LYS A 236 -9.33 29.42 6.08
C LYS A 236 -8.39 28.40 6.71
N SER A 237 -7.35 28.94 7.35
CA SER A 237 -6.66 28.25 8.45
C SER A 237 -7.73 27.81 9.44
N GLU A 238 -8.27 26.61 9.28
CA GLU A 238 -9.10 25.97 10.31
C GLU A 238 -8.21 25.88 11.55
N LYS A 239 -8.58 26.61 12.60
CA LYS A 239 -8.20 26.15 13.94
C LYS A 239 -8.84 24.76 14.07
N LEU A 240 -8.04 23.70 13.90
CA LEU A 240 -8.49 22.32 14.05
C LEU A 240 -8.90 22.11 15.51
N GLU A 241 -10.16 22.39 15.82
CA GLU A 241 -10.78 22.02 17.09
C GLU A 241 -11.05 20.52 17.08
N SER A 242 -10.78 19.84 18.20
CA SER A 242 -11.05 18.41 18.36
C SER A 242 -12.53 18.10 18.11
N ARG A 243 -12.80 17.06 17.31
CA ARG A 243 -14.17 16.63 16.98
C ARG A 243 -14.92 16.21 18.25
N THR A 244 -16.15 16.67 18.43
CA THR A 244 -16.95 16.44 19.65
C THR A 244 -17.53 15.01 19.74
N GLN A 245 -17.86 14.58 20.96
CA GLN A 245 -18.55 13.31 21.26
C GLN A 245 -20.00 13.26 20.72
N GLU A 246 -20.58 14.33 20.19
CA GLU A 246 -21.93 14.28 19.58
C GLU A 246 -21.89 13.79 18.13
N HIS A 247 -20.80 14.08 17.40
CA HIS A 247 -20.57 13.53 16.06
C HIS A 247 -20.46 11.99 16.05
N TYR A 248 -20.12 11.38 17.18
CA TYR A 248 -20.06 9.93 17.43
C TYR A 248 -21.38 9.18 17.13
N LYS A 249 -22.54 9.73 17.51
CA LYS A 249 -23.84 9.06 17.29
C LYS A 249 -24.12 8.82 15.80
N LYS A 250 -23.65 9.72 14.93
CA LYS A 250 -23.80 9.65 13.47
C LYS A 250 -22.94 8.54 12.86
N TYR A 251 -21.71 8.35 13.32
CA TYR A 251 -20.80 7.30 12.82
C TYR A 251 -21.20 5.91 13.31
N ARG A 252 -21.65 5.79 14.56
CA ARG A 252 -22.19 4.55 15.13
C ARG A 252 -23.34 4.01 14.26
N MET A 253 -24.33 4.84 13.94
CA MET A 253 -25.46 4.44 13.08
C MET A 253 -25.01 3.97 11.68
N LYS A 254 -23.97 4.59 11.10
CA LYS A 254 -23.48 4.26 9.76
C LYS A 254 -22.72 2.92 9.72
N ALA A 255 -21.94 2.61 10.75
CA ALA A 255 -21.24 1.32 10.90
C ALA A 255 -22.22 0.14 11.08
N PHE A 256 -23.37 0.35 11.71
CA PHE A 256 -24.42 -0.66 11.90
C PHE A 256 -25.40 -0.82 10.71
N SER A 257 -25.32 0.03 9.68
CA SER A 257 -26.28 0.03 8.55
C SER A 257 -25.82 -0.77 7.32
N VAL A 258 -24.65 -1.42 7.36
CA VAL A 258 -24.09 -2.18 6.22
C VAL A 258 -24.27 -3.68 6.45
N PRO A 259 -25.02 -4.42 5.61
CA PRO A 259 -25.13 -5.86 5.74
C PRO A 259 -23.84 -6.52 5.25
N PHE A 260 -23.05 -7.11 6.15
CA PHE A 260 -21.77 -7.73 5.78
C PHE A 260 -21.89 -9.26 5.67
N THR A 261 -21.73 -9.75 4.45
CA THR A 261 -21.45 -11.15 4.13
C THR A 261 -19.97 -11.41 4.41
N VAL A 262 -19.64 -12.12 5.50
CA VAL A 262 -18.24 -12.42 5.84
C VAL A 262 -17.84 -13.85 5.53
N CYS A 263 -16.74 -13.95 4.78
CA CYS A 263 -15.93 -15.13 4.58
C CYS A 263 -15.07 -15.38 5.84
N SER A 264 -15.07 -16.65 6.29
CA SER A 264 -14.06 -17.39 7.05
C SER A 264 -12.82 -16.64 7.57
N LEU A 265 -12.71 -16.46 8.90
CA LEU A 265 -11.62 -16.96 9.78
C LEU A 265 -11.91 -16.66 11.28
N ILE A 266 -12.64 -17.60 11.91
CA ILE A 266 -12.44 -18.23 13.24
C ILE A 266 -12.32 -17.35 14.52
N SER A 267 -13.49 -17.18 15.17
CA SER A 267 -13.81 -17.50 16.59
C SER A 267 -13.71 -16.48 17.74
N VAL A 268 -13.12 -15.29 17.61
CA VAL A 268 -13.27 -14.23 18.66
C VAL A 268 -14.20 -13.09 18.22
N LEU A 269 -14.28 -12.84 16.91
CA LEU A 269 -15.17 -11.85 16.32
C LEU A 269 -16.66 -12.26 16.27
N GLN A 270 -16.97 -13.54 16.53
CA GLN A 270 -18.35 -14.05 16.44
C GLN A 270 -19.26 -13.57 17.57
N LEU A 271 -18.72 -12.81 18.55
CA LEU A 271 -19.47 -12.28 19.69
C LEU A 271 -20.07 -10.88 19.46
N PHE A 272 -19.64 -10.14 18.43
CA PHE A 272 -19.83 -8.68 18.38
C PHE A 272 -20.81 -8.18 17.29
N LEU A 273 -21.47 -9.09 16.56
CA LEU A 273 -22.25 -8.75 15.36
C LEU A 273 -23.78 -8.70 15.51
N PHE A 274 -24.36 -8.79 16.72
CA PHE A 274 -25.82 -8.81 16.86
C PHE A 274 -26.33 -8.07 18.11
N GLY A 275 -26.95 -6.90 17.91
CA GLY A 275 -28.02 -6.30 18.74
C GLY A 275 -27.72 -5.94 20.21
N ASP A 276 -28.34 -4.86 20.70
CA ASP A 276 -28.27 -4.45 22.11
C ASP A 276 -28.77 -5.54 23.09
N GLU A 277 -29.56 -6.53 22.64
CA GLU A 277 -30.10 -7.63 23.46
C GLU A 277 -29.07 -8.65 23.98
N LYS A 278 -27.83 -8.71 23.44
CA LYS A 278 -26.80 -9.65 23.94
C LYS A 278 -25.68 -9.03 24.79
N LEU A 279 -25.63 -7.70 24.95
CA LEU A 279 -24.71 -7.04 25.88
C LEU A 279 -24.96 -7.44 27.34
N GLU A 280 -26.19 -7.84 27.68
CA GLU A 280 -26.58 -8.33 29.01
C GLU A 280 -25.89 -9.65 29.39
N HIS A 281 -25.48 -10.48 28.42
CA HIS A 281 -24.87 -11.79 28.66
C HIS A 281 -23.34 -11.78 28.76
N LEU A 282 -22.70 -10.63 28.52
CA LEU A 282 -21.26 -10.48 28.76
C LEU A 282 -21.00 -10.33 30.27
N ASP A 283 -19.95 -10.95 30.78
CA ASP A 283 -19.49 -10.68 32.14
C ASP A 283 -19.16 -9.18 32.32
N ASP A 284 -19.29 -8.65 33.54
CA ASP A 284 -18.94 -7.26 33.83
C ASP A 284 -17.45 -6.98 33.70
N ALA A 285 -17.08 -5.73 33.45
CA ALA A 285 -15.68 -5.32 33.47
C ALA A 285 -15.06 -5.61 34.84
N GLU A 286 -13.86 -6.19 34.83
CA GLU A 286 -13.15 -6.48 36.08
C GLU A 286 -12.63 -5.20 36.74
N SER A 287 -12.60 -5.17 38.07
CA SER A 287 -11.93 -4.10 38.81
C SER A 287 -10.41 -4.22 38.66
N ILE A 288 -9.75 -3.07 38.51
CA ILE A 288 -8.29 -3.00 38.53
C ILE A 288 -7.83 -2.73 39.96
N GLU A 289 -7.14 -3.69 40.56
CA GLU A 289 -6.40 -3.51 41.81
C GLU A 289 -4.89 -3.43 41.51
N LEU A 290 -4.33 -2.23 41.68
CA LEU A 290 -2.91 -1.99 41.48
C LEU A 290 -2.09 -2.49 42.66
N ARG A 291 -0.99 -3.18 42.37
CA ARG A 291 0.06 -3.48 43.37
C ARG A 291 0.74 -2.18 43.81
N PRO A 292 1.37 -2.13 45.00
CA PRO A 292 2.02 -0.91 45.48
C PRO A 292 3.00 -0.28 44.49
N TYR A 293 3.84 -1.10 43.82
CA TYR A 293 4.76 -0.59 42.80
C TYR A 293 4.02 -0.06 41.56
N GLN A 294 2.85 -0.61 41.20
CA GLN A 294 2.07 -0.13 40.06
C GLN A 294 1.40 1.20 40.38
N GLN A 295 1.03 1.45 41.64
CA GLN A 295 0.52 2.75 42.10
C GLN A 295 1.56 3.86 41.87
N GLU A 296 2.83 3.57 42.18
CA GLU A 296 3.95 4.47 41.87
C GLU A 296 4.09 4.70 40.35
N LEU A 297 4.02 3.64 39.54
CA LEU A 297 4.17 3.75 38.08
C LEU A 297 3.08 4.59 37.40
N VAL A 298 1.84 4.58 37.91
CA VAL A 298 0.73 5.33 37.29
C VAL A 298 0.68 6.80 37.71
N GLU A 299 1.28 7.17 38.84
CA GLU A 299 1.09 8.47 39.49
C GLU A 299 1.37 9.66 38.55
N ALA A 300 2.51 9.62 37.86
CA ALA A 300 2.91 10.68 36.93
C ALA A 300 1.97 10.81 35.73
N ALA A 301 1.62 9.67 35.11
CA ALA A 301 0.75 9.62 33.95
C ALA A 301 -0.69 10.06 34.29
N CYS A 302 -1.23 9.65 35.44
CA CYS A 302 -2.56 10.06 35.91
C CYS A 302 -2.66 11.55 36.24
N ARG A 303 -1.54 12.24 36.50
CA ARG A 303 -1.47 13.71 36.60
C ARG A 303 -1.44 14.42 35.25
N GLY A 304 -1.46 13.67 34.14
CA GLY A 304 -1.40 14.21 32.78
C GLY A 304 0.01 14.54 32.29
N MET A 305 1.06 14.00 32.93
CA MET A 305 2.44 14.18 32.48
C MET A 305 2.82 13.10 31.45
N ASN A 306 3.48 13.51 30.36
CA ASN A 306 4.07 12.58 29.40
C ASN A 306 5.16 11.75 30.11
N THR A 307 4.97 10.44 30.20
CA THR A 307 5.74 9.57 31.09
C THR A 307 6.24 8.33 30.34
N ILE A 308 7.52 7.99 30.49
CA ILE A 308 8.07 6.68 30.10
C ILE A 308 8.02 5.77 31.33
N ILE A 309 7.24 4.69 31.25
CA ILE A 309 7.13 3.70 32.31
C ILE A 309 8.09 2.54 32.02
N CYS A 310 9.18 2.47 32.79
CA CYS A 310 10.16 1.39 32.69
C CYS A 310 9.91 0.34 33.78
N ALA A 311 9.42 -0.84 33.39
CA ALA A 311 9.25 -1.97 34.30
C ALA A 311 9.56 -3.30 33.61
N PRO A 312 10.08 -4.32 34.34
CA PRO A 312 10.42 -5.62 33.78
C PRO A 312 9.25 -6.32 33.07
N THR A 313 9.54 -7.28 32.18
CA THR A 313 8.50 -8.14 31.59
C THR A 313 7.78 -8.92 32.69
N GLY A 314 6.46 -9.07 32.57
CA GLY A 314 5.64 -9.73 33.59
C GLY A 314 5.23 -8.83 34.78
N SER A 315 5.65 -7.57 34.84
CA SER A 315 5.22 -6.61 35.87
C SER A 315 3.78 -6.09 35.72
N GLY A 316 3.05 -6.55 34.69
CA GLY A 316 1.67 -6.12 34.43
C GLY A 316 1.57 -4.72 33.82
N LYS A 317 2.49 -4.33 32.92
CA LYS A 317 2.45 -3.05 32.19
C LYS A 317 1.10 -2.78 31.49
N THR A 318 0.44 -3.82 30.96
CA THR A 318 -0.90 -3.68 30.37
C THR A 318 -1.97 -3.29 31.40
N VAL A 319 -1.89 -3.77 32.65
CA VAL A 319 -2.81 -3.38 33.73
C VAL A 319 -2.59 -1.92 34.12
N VAL A 320 -1.32 -1.50 34.18
CA VAL A 320 -0.92 -0.11 34.39
C VAL A 320 -1.50 0.79 33.28
N ALA A 321 -1.37 0.39 32.01
CA ALA A 321 -1.94 1.11 30.88
C ALA A 321 -3.49 1.20 30.96
N ALA A 322 -4.17 0.10 31.27
CA ALA A 322 -5.63 0.08 31.42
C ALA A 322 -6.11 1.02 32.54
N HIS A 323 -5.39 1.07 33.67
CA HIS A 323 -5.70 1.99 34.76
C HIS A 323 -5.54 3.46 34.34
N ILE A 324 -4.44 3.79 33.65
CA ILE A 324 -4.19 5.15 33.16
C ILE A 324 -5.29 5.58 32.17
N ILE A 325 -5.73 4.69 31.28
CA ILE A 325 -6.84 4.93 30.36
C ILE A 325 -8.14 5.25 31.12
N LEU A 326 -8.46 4.46 32.16
CA LEU A 326 -9.66 4.67 32.96
C LEU A 326 -9.64 6.00 33.72
N GLU A 327 -8.52 6.34 34.36
CA GLU A 327 -8.37 7.62 35.06
C GLU A 327 -8.44 8.79 34.08
N HIS A 328 -7.85 8.67 32.89
CA HIS A 328 -7.97 9.66 31.84
C HIS A 328 -9.42 9.88 31.41
N PHE A 329 -10.17 8.80 31.16
CA PHE A 329 -11.60 8.92 30.83
C PHE A 329 -12.42 9.54 31.96
N ARG A 330 -12.12 9.21 33.23
CA ARG A 330 -12.77 9.82 34.40
C ARG A 330 -12.49 11.33 34.47
N ALA A 331 -11.24 11.72 34.32
CA ALA A 331 -10.83 13.13 34.34
C ALA A 331 -11.45 13.93 33.20
N MET A 332 -11.44 13.38 31.98
CA MET A 332 -12.02 14.02 30.80
C MET A 332 -13.55 14.15 30.93
N LYS A 333 -14.22 13.14 31.47
CA LYS A 333 -15.66 13.19 31.76
C LYS A 333 -15.99 14.23 32.83
N ALA A 334 -15.20 14.32 33.90
CA ALA A 334 -15.39 15.33 34.95
C ALA A 334 -15.18 16.76 34.43
N ALA A 335 -14.34 16.93 33.42
CA ALA A 335 -14.10 18.20 32.74
C ALA A 335 -15.05 18.48 31.56
N ASP A 336 -16.03 17.60 31.32
CA ASP A 336 -16.96 17.66 30.18
C ASP A 336 -16.25 17.77 28.80
N LYS A 337 -15.16 17.00 28.63
CA LYS A 337 -14.36 16.97 27.41
C LYS A 337 -14.44 15.62 26.70
N PRO A 338 -14.47 15.59 25.36
CA PRO A 338 -14.38 14.35 24.60
C PRO A 338 -13.01 13.69 24.81
N SER A 339 -12.99 12.36 24.83
CA SER A 339 -11.77 11.59 25.01
C SER A 339 -11.72 10.38 24.09
N ARG A 340 -10.53 10.14 23.54
CA ARG A 340 -10.17 8.99 22.71
C ARG A 340 -8.70 8.63 22.94
N VAL A 341 -8.39 7.35 22.98
CA VAL A 341 -7.03 6.84 23.21
C VAL A 341 -6.56 6.04 22.01
N ALA A 342 -5.34 6.31 21.55
CA ALA A 342 -4.62 5.44 20.62
C ALA A 342 -3.58 4.62 21.38
N VAL A 343 -3.59 3.30 21.18
CA VAL A 343 -2.57 2.38 21.70
C VAL A 343 -1.79 1.85 20.51
N LEU A 344 -0.48 2.12 20.46
CA LEU A 344 0.41 1.70 19.38
C LEU A 344 1.19 0.47 19.85
N VAL A 345 1.16 -0.59 19.04
CA VAL A 345 1.86 -1.86 19.32
C VAL A 345 2.70 -2.28 18.11
N PRO A 346 3.89 -2.89 18.32
CA PRO A 346 4.84 -3.10 17.22
C PRO A 346 4.44 -4.20 16.23
N THR A 347 3.58 -5.16 16.62
CA THR A 347 3.25 -6.32 15.78
C THR A 347 1.74 -6.60 15.73
N ILE A 348 1.30 -7.28 14.66
CA ILE A 348 -0.12 -7.64 14.45
C ILE A 348 -0.67 -8.52 15.59
N PRO A 349 0.01 -9.59 16.06
CA PRO A 349 -0.50 -10.40 17.17
C PRO A 349 -0.71 -9.61 18.47
N LEU A 350 0.11 -8.58 18.70
CA LEU A 350 -0.04 -7.70 19.85
C LEU A 350 -1.29 -6.83 19.77
N VAL A 351 -1.82 -6.54 18.57
CA VAL A 351 -3.10 -5.82 18.44
C VAL A 351 -4.21 -6.63 19.10
N GLU A 352 -4.36 -7.89 18.68
CA GLU A 352 -5.38 -8.79 19.23
C GLU A 352 -5.18 -9.02 20.73
N GLN A 353 -3.95 -9.29 21.15
CA GLN A 353 -3.62 -9.52 22.56
C GLN A 353 -3.98 -8.31 23.45
N GLN A 354 -3.62 -7.10 23.04
CA GLN A 354 -3.91 -5.90 23.82
C GLN A 354 -5.42 -5.57 23.78
N CYS A 355 -6.12 -5.79 22.66
CA CYS A 355 -7.57 -5.64 22.60
C CYS A 355 -8.29 -6.57 23.59
N ILE A 356 -7.90 -7.85 23.66
CA ILE A 356 -8.47 -8.81 24.63
C ILE A 356 -8.23 -8.34 26.06
N MET A 357 -6.99 -7.95 26.38
CA MET A 357 -6.62 -7.51 27.73
C MET A 357 -7.31 -6.20 28.14
N LEU A 358 -7.42 -5.23 27.24
CA LEU A 358 -8.11 -3.97 27.53
C LEU A 358 -9.62 -4.17 27.70
N ASN A 359 -10.24 -5.03 26.87
CA ASN A 359 -11.65 -5.35 27.00
C ASN A 359 -12.01 -5.97 28.36
N ARG A 360 -11.10 -6.71 28.99
CA ARG A 360 -11.29 -7.25 30.36
C ARG A 360 -11.68 -6.17 31.37
N TYR A 361 -11.15 -4.96 31.22
CA TYR A 361 -11.34 -3.83 32.14
C TYR A 361 -12.25 -2.72 31.60
N LEU A 362 -12.43 -2.64 30.27
CA LEU A 362 -13.11 -1.52 29.61
C LEU A 362 -14.48 -1.86 29.02
N ARG A 363 -14.80 -3.15 28.84
CA ARG A 363 -16.06 -3.61 28.20
C ARG A 363 -17.31 -3.05 28.88
N LYS A 364 -18.43 -3.05 28.14
CA LYS A 364 -19.74 -2.46 28.48
C LYS A 364 -19.76 -0.94 28.65
N THR A 365 -18.67 -0.33 29.13
CA THR A 365 -18.58 1.12 29.34
C THR A 365 -17.89 1.81 28.16
N PHE A 366 -16.81 1.24 27.65
CA PHE A 366 -16.01 1.81 26.57
C PHE A 366 -15.86 0.82 25.44
N TRP A 367 -15.83 1.35 24.21
CA TRP A 367 -15.58 0.58 23.00
C TRP A 367 -14.08 0.50 22.74
N VAL A 368 -13.55 -0.73 22.69
CA VAL A 368 -12.16 -1.02 22.33
C VAL A 368 -12.15 -1.73 20.98
N ASP A 369 -11.40 -1.18 20.03
CA ASP A 369 -11.24 -1.75 18.69
C ASP A 369 -9.76 -1.97 18.35
N GLY A 370 -9.50 -2.91 17.44
CA GLY A 370 -8.16 -3.27 16.98
C GLY A 370 -8.05 -3.12 15.47
N MET A 371 -6.96 -2.49 15.01
CA MET A 371 -6.70 -2.28 13.60
C MET A 371 -5.29 -2.67 13.20
N SER A 372 -5.20 -3.52 12.20
CA SER A 372 -3.96 -4.00 11.63
C SER A 372 -3.98 -3.96 10.10
N GLY A 373 -2.98 -4.57 9.48
CA GLY A 373 -2.92 -4.71 8.02
C GLY A 373 -3.74 -5.88 7.49
N SER A 374 -4.22 -6.79 8.35
CA SER A 374 -4.89 -8.01 7.93
C SER A 374 -6.39 -7.87 7.70
N GLU A 375 -7.03 -6.79 8.19
CA GLU A 375 -8.46 -6.59 7.98
C GLU A 375 -8.77 -5.93 6.62
N PRO A 376 -9.81 -6.40 5.92
CA PRO A 376 -10.31 -5.74 4.71
C PRO A 376 -10.78 -4.32 5.01
N VAL A 377 -10.50 -3.38 4.11
CA VAL A 377 -10.92 -1.98 4.23
C VAL A 377 -12.34 -1.85 3.71
N ASP A 378 -13.24 -1.28 4.49
CA ASP A 378 -14.60 -0.99 4.05
C ASP A 378 -14.62 0.15 2.98
N GLU A 379 -15.75 0.33 2.29
CA GLU A 379 -15.89 1.39 1.26
C GLU A 379 -15.66 2.82 1.83
N ASN A 380 -15.96 3.05 3.10
CA ASN A 380 -15.81 4.30 3.83
C ASN A 380 -14.41 4.51 4.45
N GLY A 381 -13.52 3.52 4.42
CA GLY A 381 -12.20 3.57 5.03
C GLY A 381 -12.14 3.04 6.47
N ARG A 382 -11.00 3.19 7.15
CA ARG A 382 -10.83 2.75 8.54
C ARG A 382 -11.13 3.85 9.57
N ALA A 383 -10.91 5.12 9.22
CA ALA A 383 -11.08 6.22 10.15
C ALA A 383 -12.49 6.30 10.77
N PRO A 384 -13.60 6.02 10.06
CA PRO A 384 -14.92 6.00 10.70
C PRO A 384 -15.03 5.07 11.91
N ASN A 385 -14.42 3.89 11.85
CA ASN A 385 -14.42 2.91 12.95
C ASN A 385 -13.51 3.36 14.11
N VAL A 386 -12.35 3.96 13.78
CA VAL A 386 -11.49 4.61 14.79
C VAL A 386 -12.23 5.73 15.51
N LEU A 387 -12.92 6.59 14.75
CA LEU A 387 -13.64 7.72 15.27
C LEU A 387 -14.86 7.28 16.11
N ALA A 388 -15.39 6.09 15.85
CA ALA A 388 -16.44 5.46 16.65
C ALA A 388 -15.93 4.74 17.91
N SER A 389 -14.62 4.51 18.05
CA SER A 389 -14.05 3.79 19.18
C SER A 389 -13.57 4.74 20.28
N HIS A 390 -13.60 4.28 21.54
CA HIS A 390 -13.02 5.03 22.68
C HIS A 390 -11.52 4.75 22.78
N VAL A 391 -11.14 3.50 22.57
CA VAL A 391 -9.75 3.05 22.50
C VAL A 391 -9.56 2.33 21.18
N THR A 392 -8.53 2.70 20.43
CA THR A 392 -8.13 1.95 19.24
C THR A 392 -6.69 1.50 19.37
N VAL A 393 -6.47 0.20 19.18
CA VAL A 393 -5.15 -0.42 19.14
C VAL A 393 -4.67 -0.51 17.69
N PHE A 394 -3.49 0.02 17.40
CA PHE A 394 -2.93 0.09 16.05
C PHE A 394 -1.55 -0.56 15.99
N THR A 395 -1.24 -1.16 14.85
CA THR A 395 0.17 -1.18 14.41
C THR A 395 0.57 0.23 13.93
N PRO A 396 1.78 0.72 14.21
CA PRO A 396 2.16 2.09 13.91
C PRO A 396 2.07 2.46 12.42
N GLN A 397 2.31 1.51 11.52
CA GLN A 397 2.16 1.75 10.09
C GLN A 397 0.71 2.06 9.69
N ILE A 398 -0.29 1.41 10.32
CA ILE A 398 -1.71 1.72 10.05
C ILE A 398 -2.05 3.13 10.53
N PHE A 399 -1.55 3.52 11.70
CA PHE A 399 -1.75 4.86 12.20
C PHE A 399 -1.11 5.92 11.28
N ILE A 400 0.14 5.70 10.82
CA ILE A 400 0.80 6.54 9.81
C ILE A 400 -0.04 6.63 8.54
N ASN A 401 -0.57 5.52 8.05
CA ASN A 401 -1.38 5.49 6.84
C ASN A 401 -2.66 6.33 6.98
N LEU A 402 -3.29 6.33 8.16
CA LEU A 402 -4.48 7.13 8.45
C LEU A 402 -4.17 8.61 8.63
N LEU A 403 -3.04 8.96 9.25
CA LEU A 403 -2.55 10.34 9.29
C LEU A 403 -2.25 10.87 7.88
N ARG A 404 -1.69 10.03 7.00
CA ARG A 404 -1.31 10.36 5.62
C ARG A 404 -2.44 10.15 4.61
N SER A 405 -3.64 9.76 5.05
CA SER A 405 -4.75 9.47 4.15
C SER A 405 -5.15 10.72 3.37
N ILE A 406 -5.29 10.63 2.04
CA ILE A 406 -5.72 11.76 1.20
C ILE A 406 -7.25 11.93 1.18
N ARG A 407 -7.97 10.89 1.61
CA ARG A 407 -9.42 10.89 1.78
C ARG A 407 -9.74 11.65 3.05
N ARG A 408 -10.41 12.81 2.95
CA ARG A 408 -10.75 13.63 4.13
C ARG A 408 -11.62 12.87 5.15
N ASP A 409 -12.46 11.97 4.63
CA ASP A 409 -13.33 11.05 5.37
C ASP A 409 -12.57 9.91 6.06
N ASP A 410 -11.36 9.59 5.59
CA ASP A 410 -10.53 8.50 6.09
C ASP A 410 -9.20 9.00 6.71
N ARG A 411 -9.07 10.32 6.91
CA ARG A 411 -7.89 10.95 7.52
C ARG A 411 -8.10 11.17 9.00
N LEU A 412 -7.12 10.72 9.78
CA LEU A 412 -7.00 11.04 11.19
C LEU A 412 -6.00 12.18 11.40
N TYR A 413 -6.17 12.88 12.52
CA TYR A 413 -5.26 13.89 13.02
C TYR A 413 -4.81 13.50 14.43
N PHE A 414 -3.64 13.96 14.86
CA PHE A 414 -3.22 13.76 16.26
C PHE A 414 -4.23 14.35 17.25
N THR A 415 -4.91 15.45 16.87
CA THR A 415 -5.97 16.10 17.65
C THR A 415 -7.28 15.31 17.74
N ASP A 416 -7.43 14.22 16.99
CA ASP A 416 -8.54 13.26 17.16
C ASP A 416 -8.36 12.39 18.41
N PHE A 417 -7.19 12.44 19.06
CA PHE A 417 -6.85 11.66 20.24
C PHE A 417 -6.47 12.57 21.40
N SER A 418 -6.87 12.15 22.60
CA SER A 418 -6.59 12.83 23.86
C SER A 418 -5.43 12.20 24.65
N MET A 419 -5.00 11.00 24.25
CA MET A 419 -3.90 10.26 24.85
C MET A 419 -3.34 9.24 23.85
N PHE A 420 -2.02 9.06 23.88
CA PHE A 420 -1.30 8.02 23.14
C PHE A 420 -0.54 7.12 24.12
N ILE A 421 -0.58 5.82 23.89
CA ILE A 421 0.20 4.81 24.61
C ILE A 421 1.05 4.07 23.59
N PHE A 422 2.36 4.03 23.81
CA PHE A 422 3.32 3.32 22.97
C PHE A 422 3.79 2.06 23.70
N ASP A 423 3.35 0.90 23.25
CA ASP A 423 3.86 -0.38 23.72
C ASP A 423 5.25 -0.64 23.10
N GLU A 424 6.18 -1.15 23.91
CA GLU A 424 7.60 -1.27 23.54
C GLU A 424 8.22 0.04 23.02
N CYS A 425 7.99 1.14 23.75
CA CYS A 425 8.41 2.50 23.37
C CYS A 425 9.92 2.70 23.14
N HIS A 426 10.76 1.72 23.50
CA HIS A 426 12.18 1.74 23.17
C HIS A 426 12.43 1.66 21.65
N HIS A 427 11.42 1.28 20.85
CA HIS A 427 11.44 1.37 19.40
C HIS A 427 11.25 2.80 18.85
N CYS A 428 11.13 3.83 19.68
CA CYS A 428 11.10 5.24 19.25
C CYS A 428 12.51 5.76 18.86
N ASP A 429 13.24 5.01 18.02
CA ASP A 429 14.60 5.32 17.60
C ASP A 429 14.83 4.88 16.13
N GLY A 430 15.83 5.48 15.46
CA GLY A 430 16.22 5.15 14.09
C GLY A 430 15.10 5.31 13.05
N ASP A 431 14.95 4.33 12.16
CA ASP A 431 13.94 4.35 11.08
C ASP A 431 12.62 3.65 11.46
N HIS A 432 12.43 3.32 12.75
CA HIS A 432 11.21 2.63 13.18
C HIS A 432 9.98 3.55 13.06
N PRO A 433 8.79 3.02 12.68
CA PRO A 433 7.55 3.80 12.57
C PRO A 433 7.18 4.67 13.77
N TYR A 434 7.66 4.35 14.98
CA TYR A 434 7.44 5.16 16.18
C TYR A 434 8.23 6.47 16.22
N HIS A 435 9.42 6.54 15.62
CA HIS A 435 10.26 7.75 15.66
C HIS A 435 9.54 8.95 15.03
N GLY A 436 8.68 8.70 14.05
CA GLY A 436 7.80 9.74 13.57
C GLY A 436 8.47 10.76 12.65
N ASN A 437 9.31 10.29 11.71
CA ASN A 437 9.65 11.05 10.51
C ASN A 437 8.38 11.21 9.64
N PHE A 438 7.46 12.06 10.12
CA PHE A 438 6.15 12.35 9.56
C PHE A 438 6.17 13.48 8.53
N TYR A 439 7.34 13.99 8.18
CA TYR A 439 7.55 15.12 7.28
C TYR A 439 8.40 14.73 6.08
#